data_AF-A0A7X9HWM0-F1
#
_entry.id   AF-A0A7X9HWM0-F1
#
_cell.length_a   1.000
_cell.length_b   1.000
_cell.length_c   1.000
_cell.angle_alpha   90.00
_cell.angle_beta   90.00
_cell.angle_gamma   90.00
#
_symmetry.space_group_name_H-M   'P 1'
#
loop_
_entity.id
_entity.type
_entity.pdbx_description
1 polymer ?
#
loop_
_entity_poly.entity_id
_entity_poly.type
_entity_poly.pdbx_seq_one_letter_code
_entity_poly.pdbx_strand_id
1 'polypeptide(L)'
;ENLSIVKMTPEHEIFCKYTGEIFKIPTDKQNSIQDIAHGIKSYLPNVNFPLWALKSYIMEETDALGLKEKVLLIIDLLCEFVSTEKKEGRDETKIAEEIASLYLSDAGIKEHLKSVMTSDNLKTGMEYYVAQKRPELIQLARKLGITDRAYISELKKKLTSDASWLWNKGDIDKKIEEVYEDYMLIDKINRILSIKVNSLQEAAFGIRKRISAIKMPYDFFKDSCKDLNTLLPILIGVYKSNSIKDYIKRVLSHELEQRSDEFNIFFDNQFELFRKKVSEVLNVEIPDDECLYLYRKLDSNAIERDIEQYVQTLKQYYTQHQKNKKYNLLVEKWKQLTGTESPSKWSYIFKVPVLCLFYDELNDAKTTFEIISKPHISVSEEQINSAINFLSISKNMYKLKDKSLCNRIFKEFISSDYDLIINDDDMEKIKNIFLRKLGSNVYEWYVRKGEIDNIVKEYASEKYRRSYYSVVFRKIDSLSPEKAKEYLKELIKNEPLVGIQIMKN
;
A
#
# COMPACT_ATOMS: atom_id res chain seq x y z
N GLU A 1 -42.00 -29.21 -62.69
CA GLU A 1 -43.22 -30.06 -62.61
C GLU A 1 -42.94 -31.10 -61.53
N ASN A 2 -43.62 -31.22 -60.39
CA ASN A 2 -45.00 -30.93 -60.01
C ASN A 2 -45.06 -30.15 -58.68
N LEU A 3 -45.66 -28.97 -58.67
CA LEU A 3 -46.16 -28.33 -57.45
C LEU A 3 -47.52 -28.95 -57.14
N SER A 4 -47.53 -30.07 -56.45
CA SER A 4 -48.75 -30.52 -55.77
C SER A 4 -49.01 -29.54 -54.64
N ILE A 5 -50.01 -28.67 -54.79
CA ILE A 5 -50.63 -27.97 -53.66
C ILE A 5 -51.27 -29.06 -52.80
N VAL A 6 -50.54 -29.56 -51.79
CA VAL A 6 -51.09 -30.47 -50.79
C VAL A 6 -52.11 -29.66 -50.01
N LYS A 7 -53.39 -29.96 -50.22
CA LYS A 7 -54.49 -29.32 -49.50
C LYS A 7 -54.34 -29.71 -48.03
N MET A 8 -54.14 -28.73 -47.14
CA MET A 8 -54.07 -28.97 -45.69
C MET A 8 -55.34 -29.67 -45.22
N THR A 9 -55.21 -30.64 -44.32
CA THR A 9 -56.37 -31.19 -43.63
C THR A 9 -56.95 -30.16 -42.67
N PRO A 10 -58.23 -30.26 -42.26
CA PRO A 10 -58.79 -29.37 -41.24
C PRO A 10 -57.96 -29.33 -39.95
N GLU A 11 -57.38 -30.46 -39.56
CA GLU A 11 -56.49 -30.57 -38.39
C GLU A 11 -55.21 -29.75 -38.58
N HIS A 12 -54.58 -29.79 -39.76
CA HIS A 12 -53.40 -28.98 -40.07
C HIS A 12 -53.73 -27.48 -40.10
N GLU A 13 -54.89 -27.10 -40.65
CA GLU A 13 -55.35 -25.71 -40.63
C GLU A 13 -55.54 -25.17 -39.21
N ILE A 14 -56.13 -25.99 -38.32
CA ILE A 14 -56.31 -25.65 -36.90
C ILE A 14 -54.96 -25.53 -36.19
N PHE A 15 -54.06 -26.50 -36.38
CA PHE A 15 -52.72 -26.46 -35.80
C PHE A 15 -51.98 -25.19 -36.21
N CYS A 16 -51.96 -24.87 -37.51
CA CYS A 16 -51.28 -23.71 -38.04
C CYS A 16 -51.85 -22.41 -37.49
N LYS A 17 -53.18 -22.27 -37.50
CA LYS A 17 -53.85 -21.07 -37.00
C LYS A 17 -53.63 -20.86 -35.50
N TYR A 18 -53.89 -21.89 -34.69
CA TYR A 18 -53.87 -21.74 -33.22
C TYR A 18 -52.44 -21.57 -32.71
N THR A 19 -51.50 -22.36 -33.21
CA THR A 19 -50.09 -22.21 -32.87
C THR A 19 -49.54 -20.87 -33.37
N GLY A 20 -49.95 -20.44 -34.56
CA GLY A 20 -49.64 -19.11 -35.09
C GLY A 20 -50.09 -17.97 -34.17
N GLU A 21 -51.31 -18.04 -33.65
CA GLU A 21 -51.85 -17.07 -32.68
C GLU A 21 -51.08 -17.09 -31.34
N ILE A 22 -50.74 -18.27 -30.81
CA ILE A 22 -50.02 -18.44 -29.53
C ILE A 22 -48.61 -17.84 -29.61
N PHE A 23 -47.88 -18.13 -30.69
CA PHE A 23 -46.51 -17.65 -30.90
C PHE A 23 -46.45 -16.29 -31.63
N LYS A 24 -47.59 -15.63 -31.85
CA LYS A 24 -47.69 -14.32 -32.53
C LYS A 24 -46.99 -14.30 -33.90
N ILE A 25 -47.09 -15.40 -34.64
CA ILE A 25 -46.55 -15.52 -36.00
C ILE A 25 -47.45 -14.70 -36.95
N PRO A 26 -46.92 -13.92 -37.91
CA PRO A 26 -47.74 -13.18 -38.87
C PRO A 26 -48.66 -14.10 -39.70
N THR A 27 -49.89 -13.66 -40.01
CA THR A 27 -50.90 -14.48 -40.72
C THR A 27 -50.46 -14.92 -42.12
N ASP A 28 -49.60 -14.15 -42.77
CA ASP A 28 -48.97 -14.48 -44.07
C ASP A 28 -47.90 -15.58 -43.96
N LYS A 29 -47.55 -16.01 -42.73
CA LYS A 29 -46.54 -17.03 -42.40
C LYS A 29 -47.12 -18.17 -41.55
N GLN A 30 -48.40 -18.49 -41.74
CA GLN A 30 -49.09 -19.61 -41.07
C GLN A 30 -49.70 -20.59 -42.08
N ASN A 31 -49.13 -20.68 -43.29
CA ASN A 31 -49.75 -21.40 -44.42
C ASN A 31 -49.35 -22.88 -44.51
N SER A 32 -48.39 -23.32 -43.68
CA SER A 32 -47.91 -24.70 -43.66
C SER A 32 -47.32 -25.06 -42.29
N ILE A 33 -47.23 -26.37 -42.02
CA ILE A 33 -46.56 -26.91 -40.84
C ILE A 33 -45.09 -26.43 -40.76
N GLN A 34 -44.41 -26.31 -41.90
CA GLN A 34 -43.04 -25.81 -41.97
C GLN A 34 -42.92 -24.34 -41.59
N ASP A 35 -43.88 -23.50 -41.99
CA ASP A 35 -43.92 -22.09 -41.61
C ASP A 35 -44.04 -21.94 -40.09
N ILE A 36 -44.85 -22.79 -39.44
CA ILE A 36 -44.98 -22.81 -37.98
C ILE A 36 -43.69 -23.25 -37.30
N ALA A 37 -43.04 -24.32 -37.80
CA ALA A 37 -41.76 -24.76 -37.28
C ALA A 37 -40.70 -23.64 -37.35
N HIS A 38 -40.64 -22.93 -38.48
CA HIS A 38 -39.74 -21.78 -38.66
C HIS A 38 -40.13 -20.60 -37.76
N GLY A 39 -41.42 -20.33 -37.61
CA GLY A 39 -41.96 -19.27 -36.76
C GLY A 39 -41.63 -19.47 -35.29
N ILE A 40 -41.80 -20.68 -34.75
CA ILE A 40 -41.45 -21.01 -33.35
C ILE A 40 -39.93 -20.87 -33.16
N LYS A 41 -39.12 -21.40 -34.08
CA LYS A 41 -37.65 -21.30 -34.05
C LYS A 41 -37.16 -19.85 -34.11
N SER A 42 -37.91 -18.96 -34.75
CA SER A 42 -37.63 -17.52 -34.79
C SER A 42 -38.14 -16.77 -33.55
N TYR A 43 -39.25 -17.23 -32.95
CA TYR A 43 -39.86 -16.61 -31.78
C TYR A 43 -39.03 -16.82 -30.51
N LEU A 44 -38.64 -18.06 -30.20
CA LEU A 44 -38.02 -18.37 -28.91
C LEU A 44 -36.70 -17.65 -28.62
N PRO A 45 -35.79 -17.45 -29.59
CA PRO A 45 -34.61 -16.60 -29.38
C PRO A 45 -34.96 -15.18 -28.94
N ASN A 46 -36.07 -14.60 -29.43
CA ASN A 46 -36.53 -13.26 -29.04
C ASN A 46 -37.07 -13.23 -27.61
N VAL A 47 -37.65 -14.35 -27.15
CA VAL A 47 -38.25 -14.47 -25.81
C VAL A 47 -37.24 -14.95 -24.75
N ASN A 48 -36.03 -15.30 -25.19
CA ASN A 48 -34.81 -15.51 -24.39
C ASN A 48 -34.83 -16.67 -23.38
N PHE A 49 -35.82 -17.57 -23.45
CA PHE A 49 -35.97 -18.72 -22.55
C PHE A 49 -36.53 -19.94 -23.30
N PRO A 50 -36.24 -21.17 -22.83
CA PRO A 50 -36.65 -22.37 -23.54
C PRO A 50 -38.15 -22.63 -23.35
N LEU A 51 -38.81 -23.16 -24.38
CA LEU A 51 -40.25 -23.45 -24.35
C LEU A 51 -40.64 -24.38 -23.19
N TRP A 52 -39.80 -25.37 -22.89
CA TRP A 52 -40.06 -26.33 -21.82
C TRP A 52 -40.09 -25.67 -20.42
N ALA A 53 -39.49 -24.50 -20.22
CA ALA A 53 -39.53 -23.79 -18.93
C ALA A 53 -40.97 -23.41 -18.55
N LEU A 54 -41.83 -23.21 -19.54
CA LEU A 54 -43.25 -22.95 -19.32
C LEU A 54 -43.96 -24.09 -18.58
N LYS A 55 -43.45 -25.34 -18.71
CA LYS A 55 -43.97 -26.47 -17.94
C LYS A 55 -43.82 -26.24 -16.45
N SER A 56 -42.62 -25.83 -16.01
CA SER A 56 -42.34 -25.56 -14.60
C SER A 56 -43.21 -24.42 -14.08
N TYR A 57 -43.52 -23.41 -14.89
CA TYR A 57 -44.49 -22.36 -14.56
C TYR A 57 -45.89 -22.91 -14.33
N ILE A 58 -46.45 -23.62 -15.31
CA ILE A 58 -47.82 -24.16 -15.27
C ILE A 58 -47.97 -25.21 -14.15
N MET A 59 -46.90 -25.95 -13.83
CA MET A 59 -46.88 -26.90 -12.73
C MET A 59 -47.10 -26.24 -11.36
N GLU A 60 -46.66 -25.00 -11.17
CA GLU A 60 -46.84 -24.24 -9.94
C GLU A 60 -48.13 -23.39 -9.95
N GLU A 61 -48.77 -23.20 -11.12
CA GLU A 61 -50.05 -22.52 -11.19
C GLU A 61 -51.23 -23.37 -10.69
N THR A 62 -52.23 -22.69 -10.14
CA THR A 62 -53.51 -23.31 -9.74
C THR A 62 -54.30 -23.70 -10.99
N ASP A 63 -54.71 -24.97 -11.06
CA ASP A 63 -55.47 -25.49 -12.21
C ASP A 63 -56.96 -25.15 -12.11
N ALA A 64 -57.29 -23.85 -12.16
CA ALA A 64 -58.66 -23.37 -12.05
C ALA A 64 -59.55 -23.81 -13.23
N LEU A 65 -58.96 -24.14 -14.38
CA LEU A 65 -59.66 -24.50 -15.61
C LEU A 65 -59.68 -26.02 -15.88
N GLY A 66 -58.94 -26.83 -15.11
CA GLY A 66 -58.81 -28.28 -15.37
C GLY A 66 -58.06 -28.62 -16.66
N LEU A 67 -57.25 -27.68 -17.19
CA LEU A 67 -56.59 -27.80 -18.50
C LEU A 67 -55.12 -28.19 -18.39
N LYS A 68 -54.56 -28.17 -17.18
CA LYS A 68 -53.13 -28.30 -16.92
C LYS A 68 -52.49 -29.50 -17.60
N GLU A 69 -53.06 -30.70 -17.47
CA GLU A 69 -52.49 -31.92 -18.06
C GLU A 69 -52.42 -31.85 -19.58
N LYS A 70 -53.48 -31.38 -20.23
CA LYS A 70 -53.55 -31.24 -21.69
C LYS A 70 -52.54 -30.20 -22.19
N VAL A 71 -52.43 -29.09 -21.48
CA VAL A 71 -51.52 -27.98 -21.82
C VAL A 71 -50.06 -28.42 -21.67
N LEU A 72 -49.71 -29.16 -20.61
CA LEU A 72 -48.38 -29.72 -20.43
C LEU A 72 -48.01 -30.70 -21.55
N LEU A 73 -48.96 -31.54 -21.99
CA LEU A 73 -48.77 -32.45 -23.11
C LEU A 73 -48.54 -31.69 -24.43
N ILE A 74 -49.31 -30.63 -24.69
CA ILE A 74 -49.10 -29.77 -25.86
C ILE A 74 -47.70 -29.16 -25.85
N ILE A 75 -47.20 -28.70 -24.69
CA ILE A 75 -45.84 -28.15 -24.59
C ILE A 75 -44.78 -29.22 -24.91
N ASP A 76 -44.95 -30.45 -24.43
CA ASP A 76 -44.05 -31.56 -24.75
C ASP A 76 -44.04 -31.87 -26.25
N LEU A 77 -45.22 -31.91 -26.87
CA LEU A 77 -45.36 -32.13 -28.31
C LEU A 77 -44.76 -30.96 -29.12
N LEU A 78 -44.96 -29.71 -28.69
CA LEU A 78 -44.36 -28.54 -29.33
C LEU A 78 -42.83 -28.55 -29.20
N CYS A 79 -42.27 -29.00 -28.08
CA CYS A 79 -40.83 -29.20 -27.93
C CYS A 79 -40.30 -30.32 -28.84
N GLU A 80 -41.04 -31.42 -28.99
CA GLU A 80 -40.71 -32.50 -29.92
C GLU A 80 -40.76 -32.04 -31.38
N PHE A 81 -41.79 -31.26 -31.73
CA PHE A 81 -42.05 -30.74 -33.07
C PHE A 81 -40.89 -29.94 -33.65
N VAL A 82 -40.28 -29.09 -32.83
CA VAL A 82 -39.19 -28.19 -33.21
C VAL A 82 -37.80 -28.75 -32.95
N SER A 83 -37.70 -29.89 -32.24
CA SER A 83 -36.45 -30.58 -31.94
C SER A 83 -35.71 -30.98 -33.23
N THR A 84 -34.38 -30.94 -33.18
CA THR A 84 -33.51 -31.46 -34.25
C THR A 84 -33.37 -32.98 -34.21
N GLU A 85 -33.66 -33.60 -33.07
CA GLU A 85 -33.63 -35.05 -32.88
C GLU A 85 -35.04 -35.62 -33.04
N LYS A 86 -35.31 -36.25 -34.19
CA LYS A 86 -36.60 -36.91 -34.47
C LYS A 86 -36.53 -38.38 -34.12
N LYS A 87 -37.56 -38.89 -33.42
CA LYS A 87 -37.72 -40.33 -33.20
C LYS A 87 -38.04 -41.02 -34.53
N GLU A 88 -37.51 -42.22 -34.70
CA GLU A 88 -37.72 -43.01 -35.91
C GLU A 88 -39.23 -43.25 -36.15
N GLY A 89 -39.72 -42.91 -37.35
CA GLY A 89 -41.15 -43.03 -37.72
C GLY A 89 -42.09 -41.91 -37.22
N ARG A 90 -41.57 -40.89 -36.55
CA ARG A 90 -42.32 -39.73 -36.01
C ARG A 90 -41.92 -38.46 -36.76
N ASP A 91 -42.77 -38.01 -37.68
CA ASP A 91 -42.56 -36.80 -38.48
C ASP A 91 -43.33 -35.60 -37.91
N GLU A 92 -43.03 -34.40 -38.43
CA GLU A 92 -43.65 -33.13 -38.01
C GLU A 92 -45.16 -33.12 -38.22
N THR A 93 -45.65 -33.84 -39.24
CA THR A 93 -47.06 -33.93 -39.59
C THR A 93 -47.86 -34.67 -38.52
N LYS A 94 -47.38 -35.83 -38.06
CA LYS A 94 -48.03 -36.59 -36.98
C LYS A 94 -48.09 -35.81 -35.68
N ILE A 95 -47.01 -35.10 -35.33
CA ILE A 95 -46.98 -34.27 -34.12
C ILE A 95 -47.98 -33.11 -34.24
N ALA A 96 -48.08 -32.47 -35.41
CA ALA A 96 -49.07 -31.42 -35.66
C ALA A 96 -50.51 -31.93 -35.52
N GLU A 97 -50.81 -33.14 -36.01
CA GLU A 97 -52.12 -33.79 -35.86
C GLU A 97 -52.46 -34.12 -34.40
N GLU A 98 -51.49 -34.61 -33.61
CA GLU A 98 -51.66 -34.85 -32.17
C GLU A 98 -51.98 -33.54 -31.42
N ILE A 99 -51.26 -32.46 -31.73
CA ILE A 99 -51.51 -31.13 -31.13
C ILE A 99 -52.89 -30.60 -31.56
N ALA A 100 -53.27 -30.75 -32.83
CA ALA A 100 -54.58 -30.32 -33.33
C ALA A 100 -55.74 -31.03 -32.62
N SER A 101 -55.60 -32.34 -32.39
CA SER A 101 -56.58 -33.13 -31.63
C SER A 101 -56.75 -32.60 -30.20
N LEU A 102 -55.64 -32.23 -29.53
CA LEU A 102 -55.69 -31.64 -28.20
C LEU A 102 -56.36 -30.26 -28.21
N TYR A 103 -56.07 -29.40 -29.20
CA TYR A 103 -56.76 -28.12 -29.37
C TYR A 103 -58.27 -28.28 -29.57
N LEU A 104 -58.70 -29.31 -30.30
CA LEU A 104 -60.13 -29.59 -30.54
C LEU A 104 -60.83 -30.21 -29.33
N SER A 105 -60.08 -30.81 -28.40
CA SER A 105 -60.63 -31.44 -27.21
C SER A 105 -61.19 -30.45 -26.18
N ASP A 106 -60.77 -29.17 -26.24
CA ASP A 106 -61.23 -28.12 -25.33
C ASP A 106 -60.98 -26.71 -25.91
N ALA A 107 -62.05 -25.91 -26.03
CA ALA A 107 -61.99 -24.57 -26.60
C ALA A 107 -61.14 -23.57 -25.76
N GLY A 108 -60.94 -23.83 -24.46
CA GLY A 108 -60.18 -22.97 -23.56
C GLY A 108 -58.66 -23.08 -23.72
N ILE A 109 -58.15 -24.18 -24.30
CA ILE A 109 -56.71 -24.46 -24.39
C ILE A 109 -55.97 -23.36 -25.15
N LYS A 110 -56.51 -22.92 -26.29
CA LYS A 110 -55.86 -21.91 -27.14
C LYS A 110 -55.68 -20.58 -26.41
N GLU A 111 -56.75 -20.06 -25.81
CA GLU A 111 -56.70 -18.78 -25.09
C GLU A 111 -55.83 -18.88 -23.83
N HIS A 112 -55.86 -20.02 -23.12
CA HIS A 112 -54.97 -20.27 -22.00
C HIS A 112 -53.50 -20.28 -22.43
N LEU A 113 -53.10 -21.09 -23.41
CA LEU A 113 -51.73 -21.14 -23.94
C LEU A 113 -51.26 -19.76 -24.43
N LYS A 114 -52.11 -19.01 -25.13
CA LYS A 114 -51.81 -17.65 -25.58
C LYS A 114 -51.57 -16.69 -24.41
N SER A 115 -52.32 -16.84 -23.32
CA SER A 115 -52.17 -16.02 -22.11
C SER A 115 -50.89 -16.33 -21.34
N VAL A 116 -50.48 -17.61 -21.28
CA VAL A 116 -49.30 -18.02 -20.52
C VAL A 116 -47.99 -17.94 -21.33
N MET A 117 -48.06 -17.93 -22.66
CA MET A 117 -46.90 -17.81 -23.56
C MET A 117 -46.33 -16.39 -23.58
N THR A 118 -45.67 -16.01 -22.48
CA THR A 118 -45.02 -14.70 -22.30
C THR A 118 -43.57 -14.86 -21.86
N SER A 119 -42.74 -13.84 -22.11
CA SER A 119 -41.33 -13.85 -21.68
C SER A 119 -41.19 -13.94 -20.16
N ASP A 120 -42.06 -13.24 -19.42
CA ASP A 120 -42.03 -13.23 -17.95
C ASP A 120 -42.41 -14.59 -17.36
N ASN A 121 -43.38 -15.29 -17.95
CA ASN A 121 -43.78 -16.62 -17.49
C ASN A 121 -42.73 -17.68 -17.84
N LEU A 122 -42.09 -17.60 -19.00
CA LEU A 122 -40.96 -18.46 -19.34
C LEU A 122 -39.76 -18.24 -18.42
N LYS A 123 -39.46 -16.98 -18.08
CA LYS A 123 -38.43 -16.63 -17.08
C LYS A 123 -38.77 -17.18 -15.70
N THR A 124 -40.01 -17.00 -15.25
CA THR A 124 -40.48 -17.51 -13.95
C THR A 124 -40.48 -19.03 -13.93
N GLY A 125 -40.86 -19.68 -15.03
CA GLY A 125 -40.73 -21.12 -15.19
C GLY A 125 -39.29 -21.61 -15.09
N MET A 126 -38.33 -20.85 -15.65
CA MET A 126 -36.91 -21.15 -15.50
C MET A 126 -36.44 -21.00 -14.04
N GLU A 127 -36.99 -20.03 -13.29
CA GLU A 127 -36.71 -19.87 -11.86
C GLU A 127 -37.19 -21.09 -11.07
N TYR A 128 -38.41 -21.57 -11.32
CA TYR A 128 -38.93 -22.79 -10.70
C TYR A 128 -38.11 -24.02 -11.07
N TYR A 129 -37.72 -24.14 -12.34
CA TYR A 129 -36.86 -25.23 -12.77
C TYR A 129 -35.52 -25.26 -12.02
N VAL A 130 -34.84 -24.11 -11.92
CA VAL A 130 -33.58 -24.00 -11.16
C VAL A 130 -33.81 -24.29 -9.68
N ALA A 131 -34.91 -23.82 -9.10
CA ALA A 131 -35.26 -24.08 -7.71
C ALA A 131 -35.47 -25.56 -7.41
N GLN A 132 -36.10 -26.29 -8.33
CA GLN A 132 -36.31 -27.73 -8.22
C GLN A 132 -35.01 -28.51 -8.45
N LYS A 133 -34.17 -28.08 -9.40
CA LYS A 133 -32.95 -28.78 -9.78
C LYS A 133 -31.80 -28.56 -8.80
N ARG A 134 -31.60 -27.31 -8.35
CA ARG A 134 -30.48 -26.88 -7.51
C ARG A 134 -30.92 -25.77 -6.55
N PRO A 135 -31.74 -26.07 -5.53
CA PRO A 135 -32.21 -25.08 -4.57
C PRO A 135 -31.07 -24.36 -3.83
N GLU A 136 -29.93 -25.02 -3.66
CA GLU A 136 -28.73 -24.48 -3.03
C GLU A 136 -28.16 -23.27 -3.80
N LEU A 137 -28.33 -23.23 -5.13
CA LEU A 137 -27.92 -22.08 -5.94
C LEU A 137 -28.68 -20.81 -5.54
N ILE A 138 -29.99 -20.93 -5.28
CA ILE A 138 -30.82 -19.79 -4.87
C ILE A 138 -30.43 -19.32 -3.47
N GLN A 139 -30.21 -20.25 -2.55
CA GLN A 139 -29.74 -19.93 -1.20
C GLN A 139 -28.40 -19.20 -1.24
N LEU A 140 -27.48 -19.67 -2.08
CA LEU A 140 -26.16 -19.08 -2.23
C LEU A 140 -26.20 -17.70 -2.89
N ALA A 141 -27.03 -17.52 -3.93
CA ALA A 141 -27.24 -16.23 -4.56
C ALA A 141 -27.73 -15.18 -3.54
N ARG A 142 -28.70 -15.55 -2.69
CA ARG A 142 -29.18 -14.70 -1.59
C ARG A 142 -28.08 -14.39 -0.58
N LYS A 143 -27.29 -15.39 -0.18
CA LYS A 143 -26.15 -15.22 0.74
C LYS A 143 -25.12 -14.22 0.20
N LEU A 144 -24.90 -14.22 -1.12
CA LEU A 144 -24.00 -13.29 -1.81
C LEU A 144 -24.62 -11.91 -2.09
N GLY A 145 -25.88 -11.67 -1.71
CA GLY A 145 -26.58 -10.42 -1.98
C GLY A 145 -26.86 -10.19 -3.48
N ILE A 146 -26.94 -11.27 -4.25
CA ILE A 146 -27.32 -11.23 -5.66
C ILE A 146 -28.83 -11.05 -5.70
N THR A 147 -29.29 -9.94 -6.30
CA THR A 147 -30.71 -9.58 -6.38
C THR A 147 -31.52 -10.71 -7.01
N ASP A 148 -32.79 -10.80 -6.62
CA ASP A 148 -33.71 -11.82 -7.14
C ASP A 148 -33.63 -11.88 -8.67
N ARG A 149 -33.49 -13.10 -9.20
CA ARG A 149 -33.46 -13.41 -10.64
C ARG A 149 -32.18 -13.03 -11.39
N ALA A 150 -31.17 -12.44 -10.76
CA ALA A 150 -29.90 -12.11 -11.44
C ALA A 150 -29.04 -13.35 -11.79
N TYR A 151 -29.18 -14.45 -11.05
CA TYR A 151 -28.54 -15.73 -11.40
C TYR A 151 -29.06 -16.33 -12.71
N ILE A 152 -30.32 -16.02 -13.07
CA ILE A 152 -30.89 -16.41 -14.38
C ILE A 152 -30.19 -15.65 -15.51
N SER A 153 -29.84 -14.38 -15.28
CA SER A 153 -29.05 -13.61 -16.25
C SER A 153 -27.63 -14.15 -16.40
N GLU A 154 -27.02 -14.63 -15.32
CA GLU A 154 -25.68 -15.25 -15.38
C GLU A 154 -25.71 -16.62 -16.07
N LEU A 155 -26.73 -17.43 -15.78
CA LEU A 155 -27.00 -18.66 -16.51
C LEU A 155 -27.16 -18.38 -18.01
N LYS A 156 -27.93 -17.34 -18.36
CA LYS A 156 -28.12 -16.92 -19.75
C LYS A 156 -26.81 -16.57 -20.45
N LYS A 157 -25.89 -15.84 -19.79
CA LYS A 157 -24.58 -15.49 -20.39
C LYS A 157 -23.73 -16.72 -20.72
N LYS A 158 -23.92 -17.83 -20.00
CA LYS A 158 -23.18 -19.09 -20.19
C LYS A 158 -23.83 -20.01 -21.21
N LEU A 159 -25.08 -19.76 -21.59
CA LEU A 159 -25.73 -20.45 -22.71
C LEU A 159 -25.15 -19.91 -24.03
N THR A 160 -24.90 -20.80 -24.97
CA THR A 160 -24.25 -20.52 -26.24
C THR A 160 -25.14 -19.67 -27.17
N SER A 161 -24.54 -19.09 -28.22
CA SER A 161 -25.27 -18.30 -29.22
C SER A 161 -26.14 -19.15 -30.15
N ASP A 162 -25.90 -20.45 -30.23
CA ASP A 162 -26.72 -21.37 -31.02
C ASP A 162 -27.96 -21.81 -30.23
N ALA A 163 -29.11 -21.84 -30.91
CA ALA A 163 -30.43 -22.09 -30.33
C ALA A 163 -30.66 -23.54 -29.83
N SER A 164 -29.61 -24.36 -29.72
CA SER A 164 -29.64 -25.78 -29.34
C SER A 164 -30.12 -26.00 -27.91
N TRP A 165 -29.79 -25.08 -26.99
CA TRP A 165 -30.23 -25.11 -25.58
C TRP A 165 -31.74 -24.89 -25.39
N LEU A 166 -32.47 -24.39 -26.39
CA LEU A 166 -33.93 -24.25 -26.31
C LEU A 166 -34.66 -25.61 -26.20
N TRP A 167 -33.95 -26.69 -26.53
CA TRP A 167 -34.53 -28.02 -26.74
C TRP A 167 -33.87 -29.13 -25.93
N ASN A 168 -32.62 -28.93 -25.47
CA ASN A 168 -31.88 -29.92 -24.67
C ASN A 168 -31.76 -29.50 -23.20
N LYS A 169 -32.45 -30.22 -22.30
CA LYS A 169 -32.39 -29.99 -20.85
C LYS A 169 -31.00 -30.30 -20.26
N GLY A 170 -30.24 -31.21 -20.86
CA GLY A 170 -28.96 -31.68 -20.32
C GLY A 170 -27.86 -30.62 -20.33
N ASP A 171 -27.84 -29.75 -21.35
CA ASP A 171 -26.84 -28.67 -21.43
C ASP A 171 -27.14 -27.57 -20.41
N ILE A 172 -28.42 -27.26 -20.18
CA ILE A 172 -28.86 -26.31 -19.17
C ILE A 172 -28.55 -26.81 -17.77
N ASP A 173 -28.74 -28.10 -17.49
CA ASP A 173 -28.37 -28.70 -16.19
C ASP A 173 -26.87 -28.53 -15.90
N LYS A 174 -26.00 -28.77 -16.88
CA LYS A 174 -24.55 -28.53 -16.73
C LYS A 174 -24.25 -27.05 -16.47
N LYS A 175 -24.93 -26.13 -17.17
CA LYS A 175 -24.75 -24.68 -16.95
C LYS A 175 -25.26 -24.22 -15.59
N ILE A 176 -26.31 -24.82 -15.04
CA ILE A 176 -26.76 -24.57 -13.66
C ILE A 176 -25.67 -24.97 -12.67
N GLU A 177 -25.05 -26.14 -12.85
CA GLU A 177 -23.92 -26.57 -12.01
C GLU A 177 -22.71 -25.62 -12.14
N GLU A 178 -22.37 -25.17 -13.35
CA GLU A 178 -21.28 -24.20 -13.55
C GLU A 178 -21.53 -22.87 -12.82
N VAL A 179 -22.76 -22.33 -12.86
CA VAL A 179 -23.12 -21.11 -12.11
C VAL A 179 -23.03 -21.36 -10.61
N TYR A 180 -23.50 -22.52 -10.14
CA TYR A 180 -23.39 -22.91 -8.74
C TYR A 180 -21.92 -23.00 -8.28
N GLU A 181 -21.05 -23.62 -9.06
CA GLU A 181 -19.61 -23.71 -8.77
C GLU A 181 -18.94 -22.33 -8.73
N ASP A 182 -19.31 -21.43 -9.66
CA ASP A 182 -18.81 -20.05 -9.67
C ASP A 182 -19.24 -19.29 -8.40
N TYR A 183 -20.51 -19.41 -7.99
CA TYR A 183 -21.01 -18.76 -6.77
C TYR A 183 -20.41 -19.37 -5.50
N MET A 184 -20.21 -20.69 -5.49
CA MET A 184 -19.51 -21.39 -4.41
C MET A 184 -18.09 -20.86 -4.25
N LEU A 185 -17.38 -20.70 -5.37
CA LEU A 185 -16.04 -20.14 -5.35
C LEU A 185 -16.02 -18.70 -4.85
N ILE A 186 -16.98 -17.85 -5.28
CA ILE A 186 -17.11 -16.47 -4.77
C ILE A 186 -17.31 -16.46 -3.25
N ASP A 187 -18.21 -17.31 -2.74
CA ASP A 187 -18.47 -17.41 -1.30
C ASP A 187 -17.21 -17.83 -0.51
N LYS A 188 -16.43 -18.77 -1.04
CA LYS A 188 -15.16 -19.18 -0.43
C LYS A 188 -14.11 -18.08 -0.50
N ILE A 189 -13.99 -17.36 -1.62
CA ILE A 189 -13.09 -16.22 -1.73
C ILE A 189 -13.48 -15.13 -0.71
N ASN A 190 -14.78 -14.89 -0.51
CA ASN A 190 -15.26 -13.94 0.49
C ASN A 190 -14.83 -14.27 1.93
N ARG A 191 -14.39 -15.50 2.25
CA ARG A 191 -13.80 -15.85 3.55
C ARG A 191 -12.45 -15.18 3.79
N ILE A 192 -11.71 -14.84 2.74
CA ILE A 192 -10.37 -14.22 2.82
C ILE A 192 -10.37 -12.72 2.47
N LEU A 193 -11.51 -12.17 2.05
CA LEU A 193 -11.67 -10.76 1.69
C LEU A 193 -12.27 -9.95 2.84
N SER A 194 -11.80 -8.70 2.98
CA SER A 194 -12.36 -7.77 3.96
C SER A 194 -13.71 -7.17 3.53
N ILE A 195 -13.95 -7.09 2.21
CA ILE A 195 -15.20 -6.61 1.61
C ILE A 195 -15.76 -7.75 0.78
N LYS A 196 -17.00 -8.15 1.08
CA LYS A 196 -17.68 -9.22 0.35
C LYS A 196 -18.06 -8.74 -1.04
N VAL A 197 -17.94 -9.63 -2.01
CA VAL A 197 -18.24 -9.39 -3.43
C VAL A 197 -19.19 -10.46 -3.94
N ASN A 198 -19.79 -10.24 -5.12
CA ASN A 198 -20.80 -11.13 -5.67
C ASN A 198 -20.54 -11.57 -7.11
N SER A 199 -19.39 -11.18 -7.69
CA SER A 199 -18.96 -11.58 -9.02
C SER A 199 -17.51 -12.08 -9.04
N LEU A 200 -17.18 -12.96 -9.99
CA LEU A 200 -15.81 -13.48 -10.14
C LEU A 200 -14.79 -12.38 -10.49
N GLN A 201 -15.21 -11.35 -11.22
CA GLN A 201 -14.34 -10.23 -11.57
C GLN A 201 -13.97 -9.39 -10.34
N GLU A 202 -14.97 -9.06 -9.51
CA GLU A 202 -14.73 -8.37 -8.24
C GLU A 202 -13.93 -9.25 -7.27
N ALA A 203 -14.16 -10.56 -7.28
CA ALA A 203 -13.39 -11.52 -6.47
C ALA A 203 -11.90 -11.54 -6.87
N ALA A 204 -11.60 -11.55 -8.17
CA ALA A 204 -10.23 -11.45 -8.68
C ALA A 204 -9.57 -10.13 -8.24
N PHE A 205 -10.29 -9.01 -8.35
CA PHE A 205 -9.82 -7.71 -7.89
C PHE A 205 -9.61 -7.67 -6.37
N GLY A 206 -10.52 -8.26 -5.60
CA GLY A 206 -10.43 -8.40 -4.15
C GLY A 206 -9.19 -9.19 -3.72
N ILE A 207 -8.93 -10.33 -4.38
CA ILE A 207 -7.71 -11.12 -4.18
C ILE A 207 -6.48 -10.27 -4.50
N ARG A 208 -6.47 -9.59 -5.65
CA ARG A 208 -5.34 -8.73 -6.04
C ARG A 208 -5.07 -7.66 -4.98
N LYS A 209 -6.10 -6.98 -4.48
CA LYS A 209 -5.98 -5.99 -3.41
C LYS A 209 -5.44 -6.60 -2.12
N ARG A 210 -5.97 -7.77 -1.70
CA ARG A 210 -5.53 -8.48 -0.49
C ARG A 210 -4.05 -8.86 -0.61
N ILE A 211 -3.64 -9.51 -1.70
CA ILE A 211 -2.25 -9.92 -1.93
C ILE A 211 -1.32 -8.71 -2.07
N SER A 212 -1.76 -7.61 -2.70
CA SER A 212 -0.95 -6.39 -2.84
C SER A 212 -0.63 -5.70 -1.52
N ALA A 213 -1.38 -5.97 -0.44
CA ALA A 213 -1.07 -5.42 0.88
C ALA A 213 0.15 -6.09 1.54
N ILE A 214 0.60 -7.23 1.01
CA ILE A 214 1.74 -7.97 1.56
C ILE A 214 3.03 -7.19 1.28
N LYS A 215 3.79 -6.93 2.36
CA LYS A 215 5.06 -6.18 2.35
C LYS A 215 6.31 -7.04 2.19
N MET A 216 6.13 -8.35 2.01
CA MET A 216 7.22 -9.32 1.90
C MET A 216 7.14 -10.08 0.57
N PRO A 217 8.28 -10.36 -0.09
CA PRO A 217 8.34 -11.31 -1.20
C PRO A 217 7.85 -12.70 -0.78
N TYR A 218 7.22 -13.44 -1.69
CA TYR A 218 6.82 -14.81 -1.41
C TYR A 218 8.00 -15.69 -0.96
N ASP A 219 9.15 -15.56 -1.63
CA ASP A 219 10.37 -16.30 -1.29
C ASP A 219 10.93 -15.98 0.10
N PHE A 220 10.57 -14.83 0.69
CA PHE A 220 11.02 -14.45 2.03
C PHE A 220 10.36 -15.30 3.13
N PHE A 221 9.13 -15.76 2.92
CA PHE A 221 8.33 -16.38 3.97
C PHE A 221 7.72 -17.74 3.61
N LYS A 222 7.83 -18.22 2.36
CA LYS A 222 7.25 -19.49 1.90
C LYS A 222 7.57 -20.68 2.82
N ASP A 223 8.79 -20.78 3.33
CA ASP A 223 9.23 -21.91 4.16
C ASP A 223 8.56 -21.93 5.55
N SER A 224 8.05 -20.79 6.00
CA SER A 224 7.36 -20.62 7.27
C SER A 224 5.85 -20.82 7.18
N CYS A 225 5.30 -20.91 5.97
CA CYS A 225 3.86 -21.04 5.72
C CYS A 225 3.54 -22.28 4.88
N LYS A 226 4.07 -23.44 5.29
CA LYS A 226 3.98 -24.70 4.52
C LYS A 226 2.54 -25.11 4.19
N ASP A 227 1.59 -24.84 5.09
CA ASP A 227 0.17 -25.15 4.88
C ASP A 227 -0.47 -24.32 3.75
N LEU A 228 0.18 -23.21 3.35
CA LEU A 228 -0.29 -22.30 2.30
C LEU A 228 0.50 -22.43 0.99
N ASN A 229 1.42 -23.40 0.89
CA ASN A 229 2.30 -23.57 -0.28
C ASN A 229 1.56 -23.85 -1.59
N THR A 230 0.32 -24.35 -1.54
CA THR A 230 -0.53 -24.52 -2.72
C THR A 230 -1.41 -23.30 -2.97
N LEU A 231 -2.09 -22.80 -1.92
CA LEU A 231 -3.01 -21.66 -2.02
C LEU A 231 -2.31 -20.36 -2.46
N LEU A 232 -1.18 -20.00 -1.84
CA LEU A 232 -0.50 -18.73 -2.11
C LEU A 232 -0.04 -18.58 -3.56
N PRO A 233 0.61 -19.57 -4.20
CA PRO A 233 0.93 -19.48 -5.63
C PRO A 233 -0.29 -19.30 -6.53
N ILE A 234 -1.43 -19.92 -6.21
CA ILE A 234 -2.67 -19.74 -6.97
C ILE A 234 -3.18 -18.30 -6.82
N LEU A 235 -3.21 -17.76 -5.59
CA LEU A 235 -3.62 -16.38 -5.34
C LEU A 235 -2.65 -15.36 -5.97
N ILE A 236 -1.35 -15.63 -5.97
CA ILE A 236 -0.34 -14.83 -6.68
C ILE A 236 -0.59 -14.89 -8.19
N GLY A 237 -0.97 -16.05 -8.72
CA GLY A 237 -1.40 -16.20 -10.13
C GLY A 237 -2.58 -15.28 -10.47
N VAL A 238 -3.60 -15.23 -9.62
CA VAL A 238 -4.75 -14.31 -9.77
C VAL A 238 -4.33 -12.85 -9.63
N TYR A 239 -3.44 -12.53 -8.69
CA TYR A 239 -2.87 -11.19 -8.52
C TYR A 239 -2.16 -10.71 -9.81
N LYS A 240 -1.41 -11.59 -10.48
CA LYS A 240 -0.73 -11.32 -11.76
C LYS A 240 -1.69 -11.11 -12.91
N SER A 241 -2.65 -12.03 -13.08
CA SER A 241 -3.54 -12.04 -14.25
C SER A 241 -4.76 -11.13 -14.09
N ASN A 242 -5.03 -10.65 -12.87
CA ASN A 242 -6.26 -9.95 -12.49
C ASN A 242 -7.54 -10.70 -12.94
N SER A 243 -7.48 -12.03 -12.93
CA SER A 243 -8.55 -12.90 -13.45
C SER A 243 -8.48 -14.30 -12.85
N ILE A 244 -9.64 -14.91 -12.60
CA ILE A 244 -9.76 -16.30 -12.18
C ILE A 244 -10.06 -17.14 -13.42
N LYS A 245 -9.06 -17.88 -13.90
CA LYS A 245 -9.17 -18.73 -15.09
C LYS A 245 -9.91 -20.04 -14.77
N ASP A 246 -10.63 -20.60 -15.74
CA ASP A 246 -11.44 -21.81 -15.50
C ASP A 246 -10.64 -22.99 -14.97
N TYR A 247 -9.42 -23.21 -15.49
CA TYR A 247 -8.57 -24.33 -15.05
C TYR A 247 -8.12 -24.24 -13.58
N ILE A 248 -8.15 -23.06 -12.95
CA ILE A 248 -7.79 -22.91 -11.52
C ILE A 248 -9.00 -22.96 -10.58
N LYS A 249 -10.23 -22.78 -11.08
CA LYS A 249 -11.43 -22.62 -10.22
C LYS A 249 -11.60 -23.77 -9.24
N ARG A 250 -11.49 -25.01 -9.72
CA ARG A 250 -11.67 -26.21 -8.90
C ARG A 250 -10.62 -26.34 -7.81
N VAL A 251 -9.34 -26.14 -8.15
CA VAL A 251 -8.24 -26.23 -7.18
C VAL A 251 -8.32 -25.09 -6.18
N LEU A 252 -8.55 -23.86 -6.64
CA LEU A 252 -8.72 -22.70 -5.76
C LEU A 252 -9.89 -22.89 -4.78
N SER A 253 -11.03 -23.40 -5.25
CA SER A 253 -12.20 -23.69 -4.41
C SER A 253 -11.89 -24.74 -3.34
N HIS A 254 -11.11 -25.77 -3.68
CA HIS A 254 -10.68 -26.80 -2.72
C HIS A 254 -9.71 -26.22 -1.68
N GLU A 255 -8.67 -25.51 -2.11
CA GLU A 255 -7.68 -24.91 -1.23
C GLU A 255 -8.30 -23.88 -0.28
N LEU A 256 -9.20 -23.02 -0.77
CA LEU A 256 -9.91 -22.06 0.08
C LEU A 256 -10.82 -22.73 1.10
N GLU A 257 -11.44 -23.87 0.76
CA GLU A 257 -12.26 -24.61 1.73
C GLU A 257 -11.43 -25.02 2.95
N GLN A 258 -10.22 -25.53 2.69
CA GLN A 258 -9.35 -26.12 3.69
C GLN A 258 -8.48 -25.07 4.41
N ARG A 259 -8.07 -24.01 3.72
CA ARG A 259 -6.96 -23.12 4.15
C ARG A 259 -7.32 -21.65 4.33
N SER A 260 -8.59 -21.27 4.23
CA SER A 260 -8.99 -19.86 4.40
C SER A 260 -8.60 -19.30 5.77
N ASP A 261 -8.73 -20.11 6.82
CA ASP A 261 -8.50 -19.66 8.19
C ASP A 261 -6.99 -19.47 8.43
N GLU A 262 -6.16 -20.41 7.97
CA GLU A 262 -4.71 -20.30 7.98
C GLU A 262 -4.21 -19.12 7.14
N PHE A 263 -4.84 -18.85 5.99
CA PHE A 263 -4.53 -17.66 5.19
C PHE A 263 -4.83 -16.38 5.95
N ASN A 264 -5.97 -16.29 6.64
CA ASN A 264 -6.32 -15.13 7.45
C ASN A 264 -5.38 -14.95 8.64
N ILE A 265 -5.03 -16.04 9.35
CA ILE A 265 -4.05 -16.03 10.44
C ILE A 265 -2.69 -15.53 9.93
N PHE A 266 -2.22 -16.04 8.79
CA PHE A 266 -1.01 -15.54 8.15
C PHE A 266 -1.11 -14.03 7.85
N PHE A 267 -2.21 -13.62 7.24
CA PHE A 267 -2.40 -12.25 6.80
C PHE A 267 -2.43 -11.26 7.97
N ASP A 268 -3.08 -11.62 9.06
CA ASP A 268 -3.21 -10.76 10.24
C ASP A 268 -1.92 -10.74 11.10
N ASN A 269 -1.08 -11.78 10.98
CA ASN A 269 0.19 -11.90 11.72
C ASN A 269 1.45 -11.68 10.86
N GLN A 270 1.34 -10.95 9.75
CA GLN A 270 2.46 -10.67 8.85
C GLN A 270 3.67 -10.02 9.55
N PHE A 271 3.45 -9.17 10.55
CA PHE A 271 4.53 -8.53 11.30
C PHE A 271 5.33 -9.54 12.14
N GLU A 272 4.66 -10.45 12.84
CA GLU A 272 5.34 -11.47 13.65
C GLU A 272 6.14 -12.43 12.78
N LEU A 273 5.62 -12.76 11.60
CA LEU A 273 6.36 -13.53 10.61
C LEU A 273 7.60 -12.79 10.10
N PHE A 274 7.44 -11.50 9.76
CA PHE A 274 8.55 -10.65 9.35
C PHE A 274 9.63 -10.58 10.43
N ARG A 275 9.24 -10.33 11.69
CA ARG A 275 10.14 -10.23 12.84
C ARG A 275 10.99 -11.48 13.03
N LYS A 276 10.39 -12.67 12.91
CA LYS A 276 11.15 -13.93 13.02
C LYS A 276 12.17 -14.10 11.89
N LYS A 277 11.78 -13.75 10.66
CA LYS A 277 12.62 -13.96 9.46
C LYS A 277 13.70 -12.91 9.26
N VAL A 278 13.45 -11.66 9.66
CA VAL A 278 14.39 -10.57 9.38
C VAL A 278 15.75 -10.77 10.07
N SER A 279 15.76 -11.31 11.30
CA SER A 279 17.01 -11.62 12.01
C SER A 279 17.81 -12.75 11.36
N GLU A 280 17.12 -13.81 10.89
CA GLU A 280 17.76 -14.90 10.13
C GLU A 280 18.41 -14.38 8.86
N VAL A 281 17.69 -13.56 8.10
CA VAL A 281 18.09 -13.09 6.78
C VAL A 281 19.19 -12.02 6.84
N LEU A 282 19.18 -11.18 7.87
CA LEU A 282 20.23 -10.19 8.10
C LEU A 282 21.41 -10.73 8.92
N ASN A 283 21.30 -11.95 9.46
CA ASN A 283 22.30 -12.58 10.31
C ASN A 283 22.69 -11.70 11.52
N VAL A 284 21.71 -11.01 12.10
CA VAL A 284 21.86 -10.11 13.25
C VAL A 284 20.62 -10.23 14.12
N GLU A 285 20.80 -10.21 15.44
CA GLU A 285 19.68 -10.13 16.39
C GLU A 285 19.12 -8.70 16.38
N ILE A 286 17.83 -8.56 16.05
CA ILE A 286 17.19 -7.25 15.87
C ILE A 286 16.09 -7.10 16.92
N PRO A 287 16.16 -6.08 17.79
CA PRO A 287 15.12 -5.78 18.75
C PRO A 287 13.76 -5.48 18.10
N ASP A 288 12.68 -5.65 18.87
CA ASP A 288 11.30 -5.54 18.37
C ASP A 288 10.96 -4.14 17.84
N ASP A 289 11.43 -3.09 18.51
CA ASP A 289 11.24 -1.70 18.10
C ASP A 289 11.91 -1.42 16.75
N GLU A 290 13.07 -2.02 16.51
CA GLU A 290 13.80 -1.90 15.26
C GLU A 290 13.14 -2.73 14.14
N CYS A 291 12.66 -3.93 14.44
CA CYS A 291 11.85 -4.72 13.49
C CYS A 291 10.61 -3.94 13.05
N LEU A 292 9.92 -3.29 13.99
CA LEU A 292 8.75 -2.47 13.71
C LEU A 292 9.10 -1.26 12.84
N TYR A 293 10.21 -0.58 13.10
CA TYR A 293 10.71 0.50 12.26
C TYR A 293 10.94 0.02 10.83
N LEU A 294 11.67 -1.09 10.64
CA LEU A 294 11.95 -1.66 9.32
C LEU A 294 10.65 -2.00 8.58
N TYR A 295 9.73 -2.72 9.23
CA TYR A 295 8.47 -3.13 8.62
C TYR A 295 7.59 -1.96 8.18
N ARG A 296 7.58 -0.87 8.95
CA ARG A 296 6.85 0.36 8.59
C ARG A 296 7.44 1.06 7.37
N LYS A 297 8.76 1.01 7.21
CA LYS A 297 9.52 1.62 6.11
C LYS A 297 9.38 0.87 4.79
N LEU A 298 8.97 -0.40 4.83
CA LEU A 298 8.72 -1.21 3.63
C LEU A 298 7.42 -0.79 2.94
N ASP A 299 7.48 -0.79 1.61
CA ASP A 299 6.30 -0.61 0.77
C ASP A 299 5.42 -1.85 0.78
N SER A 300 4.14 -1.64 0.50
CA SER A 300 3.25 -2.74 0.10
C SER A 300 3.61 -3.21 -1.31
N ASN A 301 2.92 -4.25 -1.77
CA ASN A 301 3.06 -4.81 -3.12
C ASN A 301 4.44 -5.42 -3.37
N ALA A 302 4.99 -6.09 -2.35
CA ALA A 302 6.32 -6.68 -2.41
C ALA A 302 6.32 -8.16 -2.80
N ILE A 303 5.15 -8.78 -2.99
CA ILE A 303 4.99 -10.23 -3.14
C ILE A 303 5.84 -10.83 -4.28
N GLU A 304 6.12 -10.05 -5.32
CA GLU A 304 6.93 -10.43 -6.49
C GLU A 304 8.33 -9.81 -6.53
N ARG A 305 8.70 -9.02 -5.51
CA ARG A 305 10.03 -8.41 -5.49
C ARG A 305 11.09 -9.51 -5.40
N ASP A 306 12.20 -9.27 -6.07
CA ASP A 306 13.36 -10.13 -5.96
C ASP A 306 13.87 -10.17 -4.50
N ILE A 307 14.20 -11.36 -4.03
CA ILE A 307 14.59 -11.58 -2.63
C ILE A 307 15.92 -10.89 -2.31
N GLU A 308 16.89 -10.91 -3.22
CA GLU A 308 18.21 -10.32 -2.99
C GLU A 308 18.10 -8.79 -2.91
N GLN A 309 17.36 -8.18 -3.83
CA GLN A 309 17.09 -6.73 -3.82
C GLN A 309 16.32 -6.29 -2.58
N TYR A 310 15.32 -7.09 -2.16
CA TYR A 310 14.55 -6.82 -0.95
C TYR A 310 15.43 -6.87 0.29
N VAL A 311 16.29 -7.90 0.41
CA VAL A 311 17.23 -8.04 1.53
C VAL A 311 18.28 -6.93 1.54
N GLN A 312 18.78 -6.52 0.37
CA GLN A 312 19.70 -5.40 0.27
C GLN A 312 19.05 -4.08 0.72
N THR A 313 17.78 -3.87 0.39
CA THR A 313 17.01 -2.70 0.84
C THR A 313 16.83 -2.72 2.37
N LEU A 314 16.52 -3.88 2.94
CA LEU A 314 16.45 -4.05 4.40
C LEU A 314 17.77 -3.74 5.09
N LYS A 315 18.90 -4.25 4.56
CA LYS A 315 20.25 -3.94 5.07
C LYS A 315 20.50 -2.43 5.09
N GLN A 316 20.19 -1.74 3.99
CA GLN A 316 20.34 -0.29 3.90
C GLN A 316 19.50 0.45 4.93
N TYR A 317 18.22 0.07 5.10
CA TYR A 317 17.34 0.68 6.10
C TYR A 317 17.81 0.42 7.53
N TYR A 318 18.31 -0.78 7.81
CA TYR A 318 18.87 -1.14 9.10
C TYR A 318 20.14 -0.36 9.43
N THR A 319 21.12 -0.34 8.53
CA THR A 319 22.37 0.43 8.71
C THR A 319 22.09 1.92 8.88
N GLN A 320 21.16 2.49 8.10
CA GLN A 320 20.77 3.88 8.25
C GLN A 320 20.09 4.15 9.60
N HIS A 321 19.23 3.25 10.07
CA HIS A 321 18.59 3.36 11.38
C HIS A 321 19.62 3.33 12.53
N GLN A 322 20.54 2.37 12.49
CA GLN A 322 21.60 2.22 13.48
C GLN A 322 22.51 3.47 13.53
N LYS A 323 22.89 3.97 12.35
CA LYS A 323 23.63 5.23 12.23
C LYS A 323 22.88 6.40 12.86
N ASN A 324 21.58 6.53 12.59
CA ASN A 324 20.75 7.61 13.16
C ASN A 324 20.64 7.50 14.68
N LYS A 325 20.46 6.29 15.22
CA LYS A 325 20.40 6.02 16.67
C LYS A 325 21.70 6.42 17.36
N LYS A 326 22.85 6.06 16.79
CA LYS A 326 24.18 6.48 17.29
C LYS A 326 24.38 7.99 17.21
N TYR A 327 23.97 8.63 16.12
CA TYR A 327 24.05 10.09 16.00
C TYR A 327 23.19 10.79 17.05
N ASN A 328 21.97 10.32 17.29
CA ASN A 328 21.11 10.87 18.35
C ASN A 328 21.73 10.69 19.73
N LEU A 329 22.34 9.53 20.01
CA LEU A 329 23.09 9.29 21.25
C LEU A 329 24.26 10.28 21.41
N LEU A 330 24.98 10.59 20.34
CA LEU A 330 26.05 11.59 20.34
C LEU A 330 25.53 12.98 20.74
N VAL A 331 24.43 13.42 20.13
CA VAL A 331 23.80 14.73 20.43
C VAL A 331 23.22 14.77 21.84
N GLU A 332 22.57 13.71 22.29
CA GLU A 332 22.07 13.60 23.67
C GLU A 332 23.21 13.64 24.69
N LYS A 333 24.31 12.94 24.42
CA LYS A 333 25.50 12.98 25.28
C LYS A 333 26.08 14.38 25.39
N TRP A 334 26.18 15.11 24.27
CA TRP A 334 26.56 16.52 24.29
C TRP A 334 25.63 17.36 25.16
N LYS A 335 24.31 17.17 24.99
CA LYS A 335 23.28 17.89 25.76
C LYS A 335 23.34 17.58 27.25
N GLN A 336 23.59 16.33 27.63
CA GLN A 336 23.77 15.92 29.04
C GLN A 336 25.02 16.54 29.67
N LEU A 337 26.12 16.64 28.91
CA LEU A 337 27.37 17.22 29.40
C LEU A 337 27.30 18.73 29.56
N THR A 338 26.60 19.42 28.64
CA THR A 338 26.71 20.88 28.49
C THR A 338 25.41 21.66 28.73
N GLY A 339 24.26 20.99 28.74
CA GLY A 339 22.93 21.61 28.79
C GLY A 339 22.50 22.30 27.49
N THR A 340 23.24 22.13 26.39
CA THR A 340 22.99 22.83 25.12
C THR A 340 22.88 21.88 23.94
N GLU A 341 22.26 22.34 22.85
CA GLU A 341 21.98 21.49 21.67
C GLU A 341 23.21 21.29 20.76
N SER A 342 24.16 22.23 20.77
CA SER A 342 25.36 22.13 19.95
C SER A 342 26.55 22.92 20.53
N PRO A 343 27.79 22.58 20.14
CA PRO A 343 29.00 23.34 20.47
C PRO A 343 28.92 24.82 20.10
N SER A 344 28.31 25.15 18.96
CA SER A 344 28.09 26.54 18.55
C SER A 344 27.09 27.26 19.45
N LYS A 345 26.00 26.58 19.86
CA LYS A 345 25.01 27.16 20.77
C LYS A 345 25.59 27.36 22.17
N TRP A 346 26.39 26.42 22.65
CA TRP A 346 27.17 26.57 23.87
C TRP A 346 28.05 27.81 23.80
N SER A 347 28.84 27.93 22.73
CA SER A 347 29.77 29.04 22.55
C SER A 347 29.04 30.39 22.55
N TYR A 348 27.87 30.45 21.90
CA TYR A 348 27.02 31.64 21.88
C TYR A 348 26.49 32.02 23.27
N ILE A 349 25.95 31.06 24.04
CA ILE A 349 25.38 31.30 25.37
C ILE A 349 26.43 31.80 26.35
N PHE A 350 27.61 31.17 26.36
CA PHE A 350 28.68 31.49 27.30
C PHE A 350 29.60 32.63 26.81
N LYS A 351 29.41 33.07 25.56
CA LYS A 351 30.26 34.06 24.86
C LYS A 351 31.75 33.68 24.94
N VAL A 352 32.03 32.38 24.83
CA VAL A 352 33.38 31.80 24.87
C VAL A 352 33.47 30.77 23.74
N PRO A 353 34.51 30.79 22.89
CA PRO A 353 34.69 29.78 21.86
C PRO A 353 35.04 28.46 22.54
N VAL A 354 34.21 27.43 22.38
CA VAL A 354 34.39 26.17 23.11
C VAL A 354 35.75 25.51 22.87
N LEU A 355 36.32 25.70 21.67
CA LEU A 355 37.64 25.18 21.30
C LEU A 355 38.79 25.70 22.18
N CYS A 356 38.64 26.89 22.79
CA CYS A 356 39.64 27.43 23.72
C CYS A 356 39.91 26.50 24.91
N LEU A 357 38.93 25.66 25.28
CA LEU A 357 39.02 24.79 26.46
C LEU A 357 39.78 23.49 26.19
N PHE A 358 40.10 23.21 24.92
CA PHE A 358 40.67 21.95 24.42
C PHE A 358 42.01 22.15 23.71
N TYR A 359 42.85 23.07 24.18
CA TYR A 359 44.12 23.41 23.52
C TYR A 359 45.07 22.20 23.35
N ASP A 360 45.02 21.24 24.28
CA ASP A 360 45.80 20.00 24.31
C ASP A 360 45.17 18.83 23.54
N GLU A 361 43.89 18.94 23.17
CA GLU A 361 43.11 17.93 22.43
C GLU A 361 42.43 18.54 21.19
N LEU A 362 43.06 19.54 20.57
CA LEU A 362 42.41 20.45 19.62
C LEU A 362 41.82 19.75 18.39
N ASN A 363 42.59 18.86 17.76
CA ASN A 363 42.17 18.21 16.52
C ASN A 363 40.96 17.30 16.74
N ASP A 364 40.95 16.55 17.85
CA ASP A 364 39.87 15.64 18.21
C ASP A 364 38.62 16.42 18.62
N ALA A 365 38.78 17.50 19.39
CA ALA A 365 37.70 18.41 19.78
C ALA A 365 37.06 19.06 18.55
N LYS A 366 37.88 19.63 17.64
CA LYS A 366 37.40 20.25 16.41
C LYS A 366 36.62 19.27 15.55
N THR A 367 37.17 18.08 15.32
CA THR A 367 36.52 17.04 14.51
C THR A 367 35.19 16.62 15.13
N THR A 368 35.17 16.38 16.44
CA THR A 368 33.95 16.00 17.17
C THR A 368 32.88 17.09 17.12
N PHE A 369 33.25 18.35 17.36
CA PHE A 369 32.31 19.46 17.38
C PHE A 369 31.75 19.79 16.00
N GLU A 370 32.55 19.63 14.96
CA GLU A 370 32.09 19.68 13.58
C GLU A 370 31.08 18.57 13.27
N ILE A 371 31.30 17.34 13.73
CA ILE A 371 30.37 16.23 13.53
C ILE A 371 29.02 16.52 14.20
N ILE A 372 29.03 17.03 15.43
CA ILE A 372 27.79 17.40 16.16
C ILE A 372 27.05 18.55 15.45
N SER A 373 27.80 19.46 14.81
CA SER A 373 27.24 20.66 14.18
C SER A 373 26.85 20.46 12.70
N LYS A 374 27.29 19.36 12.06
CA LYS A 374 27.00 19.03 10.65
C LYS A 374 25.62 18.38 10.49
N PRO A 375 24.99 18.52 9.31
CA PRO A 375 23.81 17.73 8.96
C PRO A 375 24.12 16.22 9.03
N HIS A 376 23.25 15.44 9.68
CA HIS A 376 23.42 14.00 9.95
C HIS A 376 23.76 13.15 8.70
N ILE A 377 23.33 13.57 7.51
CA ILE A 377 23.49 12.84 6.25
C ILE A 377 24.97 12.66 5.87
N SER A 378 25.83 13.63 6.18
CA SER A 378 27.22 13.70 5.70
C SER A 378 28.27 13.00 6.58
N VAL A 379 27.87 12.38 7.70
CA VAL A 379 28.82 11.82 8.70
C VAL A 379 28.91 10.31 8.55
N SER A 380 30.08 9.67 8.62
CA SER A 380 30.21 8.20 8.64
C SER A 380 29.94 7.62 10.03
N GLU A 381 29.62 6.32 10.12
CA GLU A 381 29.42 5.66 11.42
C GLU A 381 30.70 5.65 12.28
N GLU A 382 31.86 5.47 11.64
CA GLU A 382 33.19 5.53 12.29
C GLU A 382 33.44 6.90 12.92
N GLN A 383 33.10 7.98 12.20
CA GLN A 383 33.19 9.34 12.70
C GLN A 383 32.27 9.55 13.92
N ILE A 384 31.04 9.03 13.89
CA ILE A 384 30.11 9.11 15.02
C ILE A 384 30.68 8.37 16.24
N ASN A 385 31.18 7.14 16.06
CA ASN A 385 31.76 6.36 17.16
C ASN A 385 32.99 7.05 17.76
N SER A 386 33.86 7.61 16.92
CA SER A 386 35.03 8.38 17.37
C SER A 386 34.62 9.62 18.18
N ALA A 387 33.62 10.37 17.72
CA ALA A 387 33.07 11.52 18.44
C ALA A 387 32.46 11.13 19.80
N ILE A 388 31.70 10.03 19.87
CA ILE A 388 31.15 9.51 21.13
C ILE A 388 32.29 9.13 22.09
N ASN A 389 33.32 8.46 21.59
CA ASN A 389 34.48 8.06 22.36
C ASN A 389 35.22 9.29 22.93
N PHE A 390 35.44 10.31 22.12
CA PHE A 390 36.04 11.58 22.54
C PHE A 390 35.25 12.24 23.67
N LEU A 391 33.91 12.38 23.53
CA LEU A 391 33.07 12.93 24.60
C LEU A 391 33.07 12.10 25.89
N SER A 392 33.49 10.83 25.82
CA SER A 392 33.55 9.92 26.99
C SER A 392 34.88 10.00 27.73
N ILE A 393 35.99 10.14 26.99
CA ILE A 393 37.36 9.99 27.51
C ILE A 393 38.07 11.35 27.69
N SER A 394 37.65 12.39 26.96
CA SER A 394 38.33 13.69 26.98
C SER A 394 38.46 14.23 28.39
N LYS A 395 39.69 14.60 28.74
CA LYS A 395 40.03 15.15 30.05
C LYS A 395 39.48 16.56 30.24
N ASN A 396 39.10 17.25 29.17
CA ASN A 396 38.69 18.64 29.21
C ASN A 396 37.16 18.83 29.28
N MET A 397 36.37 17.76 29.13
CA MET A 397 34.91 17.84 29.19
C MET A 397 34.37 18.38 30.52
N TYR A 398 35.04 18.10 31.64
CA TYR A 398 34.58 18.61 32.94
C TYR A 398 34.63 20.14 33.02
N LYS A 399 35.54 20.79 32.26
CA LYS A 399 35.73 22.25 32.26
C LYS A 399 34.45 22.98 31.83
N LEU A 400 33.66 22.37 30.94
CA LEU A 400 32.43 22.96 30.38
C LEU A 400 31.33 23.22 31.41
N LYS A 401 31.40 22.59 32.60
CA LYS A 401 30.44 22.79 33.69
C LYS A 401 30.79 23.99 34.58
N ASP A 402 32.06 24.37 34.65
CA ASP A 402 32.53 25.47 35.48
C ASP A 402 32.68 26.76 34.65
N LYS A 403 31.70 27.66 34.81
CA LYS A 403 31.67 28.94 34.10
C LYS A 403 32.85 29.84 34.47
N SER A 404 33.29 29.82 35.72
CA SER A 404 34.41 30.65 36.20
C SER A 404 35.72 30.16 35.59
N LEU A 405 35.92 28.84 35.56
CA LEU A 405 37.06 28.22 34.89
C LEU A 405 37.07 28.52 33.38
N CYS A 406 35.93 28.42 32.71
CA CYS A 406 35.80 28.74 31.29
C CYS A 406 36.20 30.20 31.00
N ASN A 407 35.72 31.14 31.82
CA ASN A 407 36.03 32.56 31.66
C ASN A 407 37.52 32.85 31.91
N ARG A 408 38.13 32.18 32.90
CA ARG A 408 39.56 32.32 33.18
C ARG A 408 40.42 31.83 32.02
N ILE A 409 40.14 30.64 31.49
CA ILE A 409 40.85 30.09 30.32
C ILE A 409 40.68 31.01 29.11
N PHE A 410 39.47 31.54 28.90
CA PHE A 410 39.24 32.48 27.81
C PHE A 410 39.99 33.81 28.01
N LYS A 411 40.07 34.32 29.24
CA LYS A 411 40.88 35.50 29.58
C LYS A 411 42.35 35.26 29.25
N GLU A 412 42.92 34.15 29.71
CA GLU A 412 44.30 33.77 29.42
C GLU A 412 44.54 33.68 27.91
N PHE A 413 43.58 33.10 27.17
CA PHE A 413 43.65 33.03 25.71
C PHE A 413 43.69 34.41 25.04
N ILE A 414 42.90 35.39 25.49
CA ILE A 414 42.83 36.71 24.85
C ILE A 414 43.87 37.72 25.37
N SER A 415 44.32 37.58 26.62
CA SER A 415 45.06 38.65 27.29
C SER A 415 46.53 38.71 26.87
N SER A 416 47.16 37.56 26.57
CA SER A 416 48.58 37.46 26.18
C SER A 416 49.46 38.47 26.96
N ASP A 417 50.06 39.45 26.28
CA ASP A 417 50.98 40.44 26.89
C ASP A 417 50.28 41.53 27.71
N TYR A 418 48.95 41.63 27.62
CA TYR A 418 48.12 42.64 28.27
C TYR A 418 47.43 42.13 29.55
N ASP A 419 47.81 40.95 30.07
CA ASP A 419 47.18 40.33 31.26
C ASP A 419 47.22 41.24 32.51
N LEU A 420 48.26 42.06 32.65
CA LEU A 420 48.38 43.05 33.74
C LEU A 420 47.41 44.26 33.60
N ILE A 421 46.91 44.51 32.40
CA ILE A 421 46.03 45.64 32.08
C ILE A 421 44.56 45.19 32.05
N ILE A 422 44.30 43.95 31.63
CA ILE A 422 42.95 43.39 31.47
C ILE A 422 42.55 42.64 32.74
N ASN A 423 41.61 43.21 33.50
CA ASN A 423 41.12 42.61 34.73
C ASN A 423 39.85 41.78 34.45
N ASP A 424 39.44 40.98 35.41
CA ASP A 424 38.25 40.11 35.27
C ASP A 424 36.97 40.93 35.00
N ASP A 425 36.88 42.14 35.55
CA ASP A 425 35.76 43.09 35.33
C ASP A 425 35.66 43.59 33.88
N ASP A 426 36.74 43.48 33.09
CA ASP A 426 36.74 43.90 31.68
C ASP A 426 36.20 42.82 30.75
N MET A 427 36.15 41.56 31.20
CA MET A 427 35.83 40.42 30.34
C MET A 427 34.46 40.54 29.68
N GLU A 428 33.44 40.99 30.40
CA GLU A 428 32.09 41.14 29.83
C GLU A 428 32.04 42.28 28.80
N LYS A 429 32.79 43.36 29.02
CA LYS A 429 32.89 44.47 28.05
C LYS A 429 33.60 44.00 26.78
N ILE A 430 34.71 43.29 26.92
CA ILE A 430 35.48 42.76 25.79
C ILE A 430 34.65 41.76 24.99
N LYS A 431 33.93 40.83 25.65
CA LYS A 431 33.00 39.90 25.00
C LYS A 431 31.92 40.62 24.17
N ASN A 432 31.38 41.72 24.69
CA ASN A 432 30.39 42.52 23.95
C ASN A 432 31.00 43.28 22.76
N ILE A 433 32.26 43.72 22.85
CA ILE A 433 33.00 44.29 21.71
C ILE A 433 33.22 43.21 20.64
N PHE A 434 33.62 41.99 21.03
CA PHE A 434 33.75 40.86 20.10
C PHE A 434 32.43 40.53 19.41
N LEU A 435 31.31 40.49 20.13
CA LEU A 435 29.99 40.28 19.50
C LEU A 435 29.65 41.35 18.46
N ARG A 436 30.02 42.62 18.70
CA ARG A 436 29.77 43.73 17.77
C ARG A 436 30.70 43.70 16.56
N LYS A 437 31.99 43.38 16.74
CA LYS A 437 33.02 43.43 15.68
C LYS A 437 33.16 42.11 14.91
N LEU A 438 33.06 40.97 15.58
CA LEU A 438 33.26 39.63 15.01
C LEU A 438 31.94 38.91 14.70
N GLY A 439 30.82 39.38 15.25
CA GLY A 439 29.49 38.82 15.02
C GLY A 439 29.09 37.73 16.02
N SER A 440 27.91 37.14 15.81
CA SER A 440 27.28 36.17 16.71
C SER A 440 27.82 34.75 16.61
N ASN A 441 28.68 34.43 15.65
CA ASN A 441 29.29 33.11 15.52
C ASN A 441 30.51 32.96 16.46
N VAL A 442 30.22 32.85 17.77
CA VAL A 442 31.24 32.79 18.82
C VAL A 442 32.16 31.57 18.68
N TYR A 443 31.68 30.50 18.06
CA TYR A 443 32.51 29.30 17.81
C TYR A 443 33.72 29.62 16.91
N GLU A 444 33.52 30.44 15.87
CA GLU A 444 34.57 30.80 14.90
C GLU A 444 35.57 31.83 15.41
N TRP A 445 35.31 32.48 16.54
CA TRP A 445 36.27 33.41 17.16
C TRP A 445 37.62 32.73 17.42
N TYR A 446 37.65 31.42 17.72
CA TYR A 446 38.89 30.68 17.94
C TYR A 446 39.84 30.78 16.73
N VAL A 447 39.32 30.67 15.50
CA VAL A 447 40.14 30.74 14.28
C VAL A 447 40.46 32.18 13.86
N ARG A 448 39.73 33.18 14.40
CA ARG A 448 39.92 34.61 14.14
C ARG A 448 40.82 35.28 15.18
N LYS A 449 41.84 34.55 15.66
CA LYS A 449 42.74 34.99 16.73
C LYS A 449 43.43 36.33 16.43
N GLY A 450 43.91 36.54 15.20
CA GLY A 450 44.56 37.81 14.83
C GLY A 450 43.64 39.03 14.95
N GLU A 451 42.35 38.89 14.66
CA GLU A 451 41.37 39.98 14.83
C GLU A 451 41.06 40.22 16.31
N ILE A 452 40.96 39.14 17.11
CA ILE A 452 40.84 39.22 18.56
C ILE A 452 42.01 40.01 19.15
N ASP A 453 43.24 39.67 18.76
CA ASP A 453 44.45 40.31 19.29
C ASP A 453 44.49 41.81 18.96
N ASN A 454 44.06 42.21 17.76
CA ASN A 454 43.94 43.62 17.40
C ASN A 454 42.90 44.36 18.25
N ILE A 455 41.73 43.77 18.46
CA ILE A 455 40.67 44.36 19.30
C ILE A 455 41.12 44.49 20.76
N VAL A 456 41.79 43.45 21.27
CA VAL A 456 42.34 43.45 22.63
C VAL A 456 43.43 44.50 22.77
N LYS A 457 44.34 44.60 21.79
CA LYS A 457 45.40 45.62 21.75
C LYS A 457 44.82 47.04 21.74
N GLU A 458 43.79 47.31 20.94
CA GLU A 458 43.10 48.61 20.92
C GLU A 458 42.52 48.94 22.31
N TYR A 459 41.77 48.00 22.90
CA TYR A 459 41.15 48.19 24.21
C TYR A 459 42.20 48.38 25.33
N ALA A 460 43.22 47.53 25.37
CA ALA A 460 44.29 47.60 26.36
C ALA A 460 45.11 48.89 26.21
N SER A 461 45.40 49.33 24.99
CA SER A 461 46.11 50.60 24.73
C SER A 461 45.30 51.80 25.21
N GLU A 462 43.99 51.81 24.98
CA GLU A 462 43.11 52.87 25.45
C GLU A 462 43.02 52.89 26.98
N LYS A 463 42.84 51.72 27.60
CA LYS A 463 42.81 51.58 29.06
C LYS A 463 44.15 51.97 29.69
N TYR A 464 45.26 51.61 29.07
CA TYR A 464 46.59 52.00 29.51
C TYR A 464 46.74 53.53 29.52
N ARG A 465 46.37 54.21 28.43
CA ARG A 465 46.42 55.68 28.34
C ARG A 465 45.55 56.37 29.38
N ARG A 466 44.36 55.82 29.68
CA ARG A 466 43.42 56.41 30.65
C ARG A 466 43.85 56.21 32.10
N SER A 467 44.34 55.02 32.45
CA SER A 467 44.42 54.61 33.86
C SER A 467 45.80 54.15 34.34
N TYR A 468 46.67 53.68 33.44
CA TYR A 468 47.97 53.10 33.84
C TYR A 468 49.17 53.98 33.47
N TYR A 469 49.04 54.85 32.46
CA TYR A 469 50.09 55.78 32.05
C TYR A 469 50.54 56.66 33.23
N SER A 470 49.61 57.24 33.99
CA SER A 470 49.93 58.09 35.15
C SER A 470 50.57 57.31 36.32
N VAL A 471 50.35 56.00 36.40
CA VAL A 471 50.96 55.12 37.40
C VAL A 471 52.39 54.78 36.98
N VAL A 472 52.60 54.47 35.69
CA VAL A 472 53.93 54.24 35.12
C VAL A 472 54.77 55.51 35.19
N PHE A 473 54.20 56.68 34.91
CA PHE A 473 54.89 57.98 35.05
C PHE A 473 55.37 58.21 36.47
N ARG A 474 54.50 58.03 37.48
CA ARG A 474 54.91 58.12 38.89
C ARG A 474 56.01 57.13 39.26
N LYS A 475 55.98 55.93 38.68
CA LYS A 475 57.03 54.92 38.90
C LYS A 475 58.35 55.35 38.28
N ILE A 476 58.33 55.98 37.10
CA ILE A 476 59.51 56.57 36.44
C ILE A 476 60.03 57.77 37.25
N ASP A 477 59.16 58.67 37.68
CA ASP A 477 59.51 59.86 38.47
C ASP A 477 60.11 59.50 39.85
N SER A 478 59.77 58.32 40.38
CA SER A 478 60.34 57.80 41.63
C SER A 478 61.73 57.18 41.49
N LEU A 479 62.22 56.96 40.26
CA LEU A 479 63.57 56.46 40.02
C LEU A 479 64.59 57.60 40.13
N SER A 480 65.78 57.29 40.65
CA SER A 480 66.88 58.26 40.61
C SER A 480 67.31 58.52 39.16
N PRO A 481 67.87 59.71 38.86
CA PRO A 481 68.30 60.06 37.50
C PRO A 481 69.26 59.03 36.88
N GLU A 482 70.14 58.44 37.68
CA GLU A 482 71.11 57.42 37.25
C GLU A 482 70.39 56.12 36.87
N LYS A 483 69.44 55.67 37.71
CA LYS A 483 68.66 54.45 37.48
C LYS A 483 67.70 54.58 36.31
N ALA A 484 67.07 55.73 36.12
CA ALA A 484 66.20 55.99 34.97
C ALA A 484 66.99 55.99 33.66
N LYS A 485 68.19 56.58 33.65
CA LYS A 485 69.08 56.60 32.47
C LYS A 485 69.61 55.21 32.13
N GLU A 486 69.96 54.41 33.14
CA GLU A 486 70.40 53.03 32.94
C GLU A 486 69.26 52.15 32.44
N TYR A 487 68.06 52.29 33.01
CA TYR A 487 66.85 51.60 32.54
C TYR A 487 66.50 51.94 31.09
N LEU A 488 66.59 53.22 30.68
CA LEU A 488 66.35 53.62 29.30
C LEU A 488 67.39 53.02 28.32
N LYS A 489 68.67 52.97 28.73
CA LYS A 489 69.74 52.34 27.94
C LYS A 489 69.53 50.83 27.78
N GLU A 490 69.10 50.16 28.84
CA GLU A 490 68.70 48.74 28.82
C GLU A 490 67.47 48.54 27.91
N LEU A 491 66.47 49.41 28.01
CA LEU A 491 65.24 49.33 27.22
C LEU A 491 65.51 49.47 25.72
N ILE A 492 66.33 50.43 25.28
CA ILE A 492 66.67 50.58 23.85
C ILE A 492 67.56 49.46 23.31
N LYS A 493 68.33 48.79 24.20
CA LYS A 493 69.18 47.65 23.84
C LYS A 493 68.32 46.40 23.59
N ASN A 494 67.23 46.24 24.33
CA ASN A 494 66.35 45.07 24.28
C ASN A 494 65.11 45.29 23.40
N GLU A 495 64.65 46.52 23.21
CA GLU A 495 63.51 46.89 22.34
C GLU A 495 63.92 47.93 21.28
N PRO A 496 64.37 47.49 20.09
CA PRO A 496 64.88 48.37 19.04
C PRO A 496 63.89 49.43 18.55
N LEU A 497 62.58 49.15 18.61
CA LEU A 497 61.52 50.09 18.19
C LEU A 497 61.50 51.36 19.06
N VAL A 498 61.78 51.24 20.36
CA VAL A 498 61.87 52.38 21.28
C VAL A 498 63.07 53.26 20.91
N GLY A 499 64.22 52.65 20.60
CA GLY A 499 65.41 53.36 20.14
C GLY A 499 65.17 54.11 18.82
N ILE A 500 64.51 53.49 17.85
CA ILE A 500 64.14 54.13 16.57
C ILE A 500 63.19 55.31 16.81
N GLN A 501 62.26 55.22 17.76
CA GLN A 501 61.37 56.33 18.12
C GLN A 501 62.11 57.50 18.75
N ILE A 502 63.14 57.23 19.56
CA ILE A 502 64.00 58.28 20.13
C ILE A 502 64.85 58.93 19.04
N MET A 503 65.33 58.18 18.04
CA MET A 503 66.08 58.75 16.90
C MET A 503 65.24 59.63 15.98
N LYS A 504 63.91 59.45 15.97
CA LYS A 504 62.98 60.22 15.12
C LYS A 504 62.51 61.52 15.76
N ASN A 505 62.64 61.64 17.09
CA ASN A 505 62.41 62.88 17.83
C ASN A 505 63.71 63.66 17.96
#